data_AF-A0A844FIR5-F1
#
_entry.id   AF-A0A844FIR5-F1
#
_cell.length_a   1.000
_cell.length_b   1.000
_cell.length_c   1.000
_cell.angle_alpha   90.00
_cell.angle_beta   90.00
_cell.angle_gamma   90.00
#
_symmetry.space_group_name_H-M   'P 1'
#
loop_
_entity.id
_entity.type
_entity.pdbx_description
1 polymer ?
#
loop_
_entity_poly.entity_id
_entity_poly.type
_entity_poly.pdbx_seq_one_letter_code
_entity_poly.pdbx_strand_id
1 'polypeptide(L)'
;MSEDFLICFFDPENDQIVKRPLEDMVKILLPSQIDISFQLESLKAQAVIIRTNLIRNSLKLGGKGCEKYENVDLCKSDHCHDFYSLEELKDIWKEDFEMNIEKIEKAVKETEGDILTIEGKPIMALYHNTCGGSTENSENIIKNKVVYLRKVLCDYCIESPNWEESKEYFLEEIEKKLNIKFSKDDLFKKGEISGYIDNIVRDEENRVRKIKIGGKEFTGSEIMELLDLSSNRFYICPVSIKIVSRGSGEGLGYCQYGGNEMARRGHTYKEILDYYYTGIKVERCLLPSIKKPLMGKVILIDPGHGGEDFGYVGNNGLKEKDIVLSLSKEIKPKLERLGAKVYLTRNKDENMLLNKRTKMADSIRPDFFISFHMDFFANSNNRGCKAYYFRGDEESKKLGVKILEEIERDINIKNKGVREGDFYLLKNLNTSSLIIELGYLSNLEEEKKFSDKRFIKQFSEAIGKGILQYFEY
;
A
#
# COMPACT_ATOMS: atom_id res chain seq x y z
N MET A 1 20.03 -3.06 0.38
CA MET A 1 18.94 -4.02 0.07
C MET A 1 19.27 -4.68 -1.26
N SER A 2 18.66 -5.81 -1.61
CA SER A 2 19.02 -6.46 -2.88
C SER A 2 18.50 -5.63 -4.06
N GLU A 3 19.38 -5.35 -5.03
CA GLU A 3 19.04 -4.88 -6.39
C GLU A 3 17.94 -5.75 -7.07
N ASP A 4 17.64 -6.91 -6.48
CA ASP A 4 16.72 -7.92 -6.95
C ASP A 4 15.21 -7.58 -6.81
N PHE A 5 14.80 -6.66 -5.93
CA PHE A 5 13.36 -6.35 -5.80
C PHE A 5 12.93 -5.34 -6.86
N LEU A 6 12.29 -5.87 -7.90
CA LEU A 6 11.85 -5.10 -9.06
C LEU A 6 10.41 -4.60 -8.90
N ILE A 7 10.23 -3.30 -9.10
CA ILE A 7 8.96 -2.64 -9.36
C ILE A 7 8.69 -2.67 -10.86
N CYS A 8 7.46 -3.04 -11.23
CA CYS A 8 6.99 -3.11 -12.60
C CYS A 8 6.10 -1.89 -12.88
N PHE A 9 6.40 -1.09 -13.90
CA PHE A 9 5.50 -0.03 -14.34
C PHE A 9 5.20 -0.13 -15.84
N PHE A 10 4.01 0.31 -16.23
CA PHE A 10 3.64 0.46 -17.63
C PHE A 10 4.01 1.86 -18.13
N ASP A 11 4.71 1.92 -19.26
CA ASP A 11 5.06 3.15 -19.98
C ASP A 11 4.15 3.30 -21.20
N PRO A 12 3.12 4.17 -21.13
CA PRO A 12 2.16 4.34 -22.23
C PRO A 12 2.77 4.97 -23.48
N GLU A 13 3.85 5.73 -23.36
CA GLU A 13 4.47 6.41 -24.50
C GLU A 13 5.16 5.42 -25.44
N ASN A 14 5.76 4.38 -24.86
CA ASN A 14 6.49 3.33 -25.57
C ASN A 14 5.75 1.99 -25.62
N ASP A 15 4.51 1.93 -25.11
CA ASP A 15 3.66 0.74 -25.03
C ASP A 15 4.37 -0.50 -24.46
N GLN A 16 5.07 -0.33 -23.33
CA GLN A 16 5.90 -1.40 -22.75
C GLN A 16 5.81 -1.48 -21.23
N ILE A 17 6.04 -2.68 -20.69
CA ILE A 17 6.23 -2.92 -19.26
C ILE A 17 7.71 -2.86 -18.93
N VAL A 18 8.08 -1.94 -18.05
CA VAL A 18 9.46 -1.73 -17.60
C VAL A 18 9.60 -2.25 -16.17
N LYS A 19 10.71 -2.96 -15.91
CA LYS A 19 11.08 -3.43 -14.55
C LYS A 19 12.31 -2.70 -14.08
N ARG A 20 12.26 -2.14 -12.88
CA ARG A 20 13.38 -1.41 -12.26
C ARG A 20 13.55 -1.80 -10.80
N PRO A 21 14.79 -1.83 -10.27
CA PRO A 21 15.00 -1.96 -8.83
C PRO A 21 14.23 -0.88 -8.06
N LEU A 22 13.71 -1.23 -6.88
CA LEU A 22 12.93 -0.31 -6.05
C LEU A 22 13.66 1.01 -5.79
N GLU A 23 14.93 0.97 -5.41
CA GLU A 23 15.68 2.18 -5.09
C GLU A 23 15.90 3.07 -6.32
N ASP A 24 16.00 2.49 -7.51
CA ASP A 24 16.06 3.28 -8.75
C ASP A 24 14.72 3.93 -9.06
N MET A 25 13.60 3.23 -8.80
CA MET A 25 12.28 3.87 -8.89
C MET A 25 12.10 5.01 -7.89
N VAL A 26 12.64 4.89 -6.68
CA VAL A 26 12.61 5.99 -5.70
C VAL A 26 13.40 7.20 -6.23
N LYS A 27 14.60 6.98 -6.82
CA LYS A 27 15.39 8.07 -7.44
C LYS A 27 14.64 8.75 -8.58
N ILE A 28 14.01 7.97 -9.45
CA ILE A 28 13.26 8.47 -10.63
C ILE A 28 12.04 9.30 -10.21
N LEU A 29 11.31 8.86 -9.19
CA LEU A 29 10.09 9.53 -8.73
C LEU A 29 10.36 10.72 -7.82
N LEU A 30 11.50 10.78 -7.13
CA LEU A 30 11.79 11.85 -6.19
C LEU A 30 11.69 13.26 -6.80
N PRO A 31 12.35 13.58 -7.93
CA PRO A 31 12.30 14.94 -8.50
C PRO A 31 10.94 15.34 -9.09
N SER A 32 10.05 14.38 -9.39
CA SER A 32 8.68 14.72 -9.83
C SER A 32 7.71 14.92 -8.66
N GLN A 33 8.09 14.51 -7.45
CA GLN A 33 7.21 14.58 -6.28
C GLN A 33 7.59 15.66 -5.28
N ILE A 34 8.83 16.15 -5.28
CA ILE A 34 9.28 17.23 -4.39
C ILE A 34 10.28 18.16 -5.09
N ASP A 35 10.26 19.43 -4.70
CA ASP A 35 11.22 20.43 -5.17
C ASP A 35 12.65 20.06 -4.75
N ILE A 36 13.53 19.86 -5.73
CA ILE A 36 14.91 19.42 -5.52
C ILE A 36 15.77 20.44 -4.75
N SER A 37 15.36 21.71 -4.72
CA SER A 37 16.04 22.76 -3.95
C SER A 37 15.90 22.55 -2.43
N PHE A 38 14.94 21.73 -1.98
CA PHE A 38 14.65 21.51 -0.57
C PHE A 38 15.83 20.84 0.17
N GLN A 39 15.85 21.01 1.49
CA GLN A 39 16.89 20.47 2.37
C GLN A 39 16.99 18.95 2.27
N LEU A 40 18.19 18.41 2.47
CA LEU A 40 18.46 16.97 2.31
C LEU A 40 17.53 16.10 3.18
N GLU A 41 17.26 16.51 4.43
CA GLU A 41 16.35 15.76 5.32
C GLU A 41 14.90 15.76 4.82
N SER A 42 14.46 16.79 4.11
CA SER A 42 13.14 16.82 3.45
C SER A 42 13.10 15.87 2.24
N LEU A 43 14.17 15.83 1.45
CA LEU A 43 14.29 14.87 0.33
C LEU A 43 14.32 13.42 0.84
N LYS A 44 15.02 13.16 1.95
CA LYS A 44 15.01 11.86 2.65
C LYS A 44 13.59 11.49 3.11
N ALA A 45 12.86 12.43 3.70
CA ALA A 45 11.48 12.20 4.13
C ALA A 45 10.60 11.80 2.94
N GLN A 46 10.68 12.53 1.82
CA GLN A 46 9.95 12.20 0.60
C GLN A 46 10.38 10.85 0.01
N ALA A 47 11.68 10.52 0.02
CA ALA A 47 12.17 9.22 -0.48
C ALA A 47 11.57 8.04 0.31
N VAL A 48 11.47 8.16 1.64
CA VAL A 48 10.81 7.16 2.50
C VAL A 48 9.30 7.06 2.20
N ILE A 49 8.63 8.19 1.96
CA ILE A 49 7.21 8.23 1.57
C ILE A 49 6.99 7.49 0.24
N ILE A 50 7.78 7.82 -0.80
CA ILE A 50 7.73 7.16 -2.12
C ILE A 50 7.93 5.66 -1.95
N ARG A 51 8.99 5.25 -1.26
CA ARG A 51 9.32 3.84 -1.04
C ARG A 51 8.19 3.08 -0.34
N THR A 52 7.60 3.71 0.69
CA THR A 52 6.47 3.13 1.43
C THR A 52 5.27 2.90 0.51
N ASN A 53 4.92 3.87 -0.33
CA ASN A 53 3.79 3.77 -1.25
C ASN A 53 4.04 2.74 -2.37
N LEU A 54 5.26 2.67 -2.93
CA LEU A 54 5.65 1.65 -3.92
C LEU A 54 5.52 0.23 -3.34
N ILE A 55 6.07 -0.01 -2.15
CA ILE A 55 5.98 -1.30 -1.47
C ILE A 55 4.53 -1.66 -1.16
N ARG A 56 3.75 -0.69 -0.66
CA ARG A 56 2.34 -0.88 -0.35
C ARG A 56 1.52 -1.25 -1.58
N ASN A 57 1.85 -0.67 -2.75
CA ASN A 57 1.11 -0.93 -3.97
C ASN A 57 1.58 -2.18 -4.72
N SER A 58 2.76 -2.71 -4.39
CA SER A 58 3.37 -3.79 -5.17
C SER A 58 2.53 -5.07 -5.18
N LEU A 59 2.21 -5.56 -6.37
CA LEU A 59 1.46 -6.80 -6.59
C LEU A 59 2.14 -8.01 -5.92
N LYS A 60 3.48 -8.08 -6.01
CA LYS A 60 4.29 -9.15 -5.39
C LYS A 60 4.14 -9.22 -3.86
N LEU A 61 3.81 -8.10 -3.24
CA LEU A 61 3.60 -7.98 -1.80
C LEU A 61 2.11 -7.97 -1.41
N GLY A 62 1.21 -8.28 -2.37
CA GLY A 62 -0.24 -8.31 -2.17
C GLY A 62 -0.92 -6.94 -2.24
N GLY A 63 -0.24 -5.92 -2.78
CA GLY A 63 -0.82 -4.64 -3.14
C GLY A 63 -1.77 -4.75 -4.34
N LYS A 64 -2.47 -3.66 -4.65
CA LYS A 64 -3.45 -3.62 -5.75
C LYS A 64 -2.84 -3.36 -7.12
N GLY A 65 -1.60 -2.86 -7.18
CA GLY A 65 -0.98 -2.42 -8.43
C GLY A 65 -1.71 -1.23 -9.07
N CYS A 66 -1.58 -1.10 -10.38
CA CYS A 66 -2.27 -0.08 -11.15
C CYS A 66 -3.72 -0.48 -11.41
N GLU A 67 -4.69 0.41 -11.13
CA GLU A 67 -6.10 0.14 -11.42
C GLU A 67 -6.44 0.19 -12.93
N LYS A 68 -5.60 0.85 -13.73
CA LYS A 68 -5.80 1.03 -15.17
C LYS A 68 -5.14 -0.05 -16.04
N TYR A 69 -4.00 -0.57 -15.62
CA TYR A 69 -3.20 -1.53 -16.38
C TYR A 69 -2.95 -2.78 -15.53
N GLU A 70 -3.30 -3.95 -16.05
CA GLU A 70 -3.14 -5.21 -15.33
C GLU A 70 -1.66 -5.62 -15.20
N ASN A 71 -1.34 -6.38 -14.15
CA ASN A 71 -0.02 -7.00 -13.92
C ASN A 71 1.16 -6.02 -13.75
N VAL A 72 0.90 -4.75 -13.44
CA VAL A 72 1.92 -3.74 -13.12
C VAL A 72 1.64 -3.06 -11.79
N ASP A 73 2.70 -2.61 -11.11
CA ASP A 73 2.61 -1.92 -9.83
C ASP A 73 2.14 -0.47 -9.99
N LEU A 74 2.45 0.19 -11.12
CA LEU A 74 2.02 1.56 -11.45
C LEU A 74 2.11 1.85 -12.95
N CYS A 75 1.72 3.05 -13.39
CA CYS A 75 1.94 3.53 -14.76
C CYS A 75 2.58 4.93 -14.77
N LYS A 76 3.36 5.22 -15.81
CA LYS A 76 3.95 6.54 -16.08
C LYS A 76 2.88 7.46 -16.70
N SER A 77 2.02 8.05 -15.87
CA SER A 77 0.98 9.01 -16.26
C SER A 77 0.32 9.66 -15.04
N ASP A 78 -0.49 10.69 -15.26
CA ASP A 78 -1.33 11.35 -14.25
C ASP A 78 -2.23 10.39 -13.43
N HIS A 79 -2.51 9.18 -13.94
CA HIS A 79 -3.27 8.18 -13.20
C HIS A 79 -2.51 7.64 -11.98
N CYS A 80 -1.20 7.43 -12.09
CA CYS A 80 -0.36 6.97 -10.97
C CYS A 80 0.72 8.01 -10.64
N HIS A 81 1.80 8.01 -11.40
CA HIS A 81 2.89 8.97 -11.26
C HIS A 81 3.45 9.28 -12.63
N ASP A 82 3.48 10.55 -13.00
CA ASP A 82 4.31 10.99 -14.12
C ASP A 82 5.71 11.39 -13.62
N PHE A 83 6.72 11.21 -14.48
CA PHE A 83 8.11 11.49 -14.12
C PHE A 83 9.00 11.67 -15.36
N TYR A 84 10.04 12.48 -15.18
CA TYR A 84 11.01 12.82 -16.21
C TYR A 84 12.04 11.71 -16.44
N SER A 85 12.49 11.57 -17.69
CA SER A 85 13.69 10.85 -18.08
C SER A 85 14.96 11.59 -17.64
N LEU A 86 16.11 10.89 -17.65
CA LEU A 86 17.39 11.52 -17.32
C LEU A 86 17.77 12.60 -18.33
N GLU A 87 17.44 12.41 -19.60
CA GLU A 87 17.64 13.39 -20.66
C GLU A 87 16.83 14.67 -20.39
N GLU A 88 15.54 14.53 -20.05
CA GLU A 88 14.69 15.68 -19.69
C GLU A 88 15.22 16.41 -18.46
N LEU A 89 15.63 15.68 -17.41
CA LEU A 89 16.20 16.30 -16.21
C LEU A 89 17.50 17.06 -16.50
N LYS A 90 18.31 16.55 -17.43
CA LYS A 90 19.54 17.23 -17.88
C LYS A 90 19.22 18.53 -18.61
N ASP A 91 18.19 18.55 -19.44
CA ASP A 91 17.74 19.76 -20.14
C ASP A 91 17.10 20.78 -19.19
N ILE A 92 16.37 20.31 -18.17
CA ILE A 92 15.72 21.15 -17.15
C ILE A 92 16.77 21.78 -16.22
N TRP A 93 17.68 21.00 -15.66
CA TRP A 93 18.64 21.46 -14.64
C TRP A 93 19.92 22.04 -15.21
N LYS A 94 20.30 21.70 -16.44
CA LYS A 94 21.49 22.22 -17.13
C LYS A 94 22.74 22.10 -16.27
N GLU A 95 23.29 23.23 -15.80
CA GLU A 95 24.53 23.29 -15.00
C GLU A 95 24.36 22.67 -13.61
N ASP A 96 23.14 22.67 -13.06
CA ASP A 96 22.84 22.10 -11.73
C ASP A 96 22.59 20.58 -11.77
N PHE A 97 22.61 19.95 -12.96
CA PHE A 97 22.24 18.55 -13.14
C PHE A 97 23.04 17.59 -12.24
N GLU A 98 24.37 17.66 -12.30
CA GLU A 98 25.24 16.76 -11.53
C GLU A 98 25.02 16.91 -10.02
N MET A 99 24.95 18.16 -9.53
CA MET A 99 24.70 18.45 -8.11
C MET A 99 23.33 17.90 -7.65
N ASN A 100 22.29 18.08 -8.46
CA ASN A 100 20.95 17.60 -8.13
C ASN A 100 20.88 16.07 -8.12
N ILE A 101 21.55 15.40 -9.06
CA ILE A 101 21.66 13.94 -9.07
C ILE A 101 22.39 13.42 -7.83
N GLU A 102 23.54 14.00 -7.47
CA GLU A 102 24.26 13.62 -6.25
C GLU A 102 23.40 13.77 -4.99
N LYS A 103 22.59 14.83 -4.93
CA LYS A 103 21.68 15.10 -3.81
C LYS A 103 20.57 14.05 -3.72
N ILE A 104 19.99 13.64 -4.86
CA ILE A 104 19.00 12.55 -4.95
C ILE A 104 19.62 11.23 -4.50
N GLU A 105 20.77 10.87 -5.07
CA GLU A 105 21.46 9.63 -4.74
C GLU A 105 21.78 9.55 -3.25
N LYS A 106 22.25 10.65 -2.66
CA LYS A 106 22.52 10.73 -1.23
C LYS A 106 21.26 10.54 -0.39
N ALA A 107 20.17 11.22 -0.72
CA ALA A 107 18.90 11.10 0.02
C ALA A 107 18.34 9.67 -0.02
N VAL A 108 18.36 9.04 -1.20
CA VAL A 108 17.87 7.68 -1.38
C VAL A 108 18.78 6.66 -0.67
N LYS A 109 20.10 6.78 -0.82
CA LYS A 109 21.08 5.88 -0.19
C LYS A 109 21.05 5.93 1.33
N GLU A 110 20.96 7.12 1.91
CA GLU A 110 20.92 7.29 3.37
C GLU A 110 19.59 6.84 4.00
N THR A 111 18.55 6.63 3.19
CA THR A 111 17.23 6.11 3.62
C THR A 111 16.93 4.72 3.08
N GLU A 112 17.95 4.01 2.56
CA GLU A 112 17.74 2.78 1.80
C GLU A 112 17.03 1.69 2.62
N GLY A 113 15.82 1.34 2.19
CA GLY A 113 14.95 0.37 2.83
C GLY A 113 14.11 0.90 3.99
N ASP A 114 14.28 2.15 4.41
CA ASP A 114 13.39 2.73 5.42
C ASP A 114 11.99 2.98 4.82
N ILE A 115 10.98 2.53 5.56
CA ILE A 115 9.56 2.71 5.26
C ILE A 115 8.78 3.15 6.50
N LEU A 116 7.59 3.69 6.29
CA LEU A 116 6.65 4.05 7.34
C LEU A 116 5.67 2.92 7.61
N THR A 117 5.59 2.48 8.87
CA THR A 117 4.72 1.37 9.26
C THR A 117 3.85 1.67 10.47
N ILE A 118 2.72 0.97 10.55
CA ILE A 118 1.98 0.71 11.78
C ILE A 118 1.82 -0.80 11.92
N GLU A 119 2.16 -1.32 13.10
CA GLU A 119 2.11 -2.76 13.39
C GLU A 119 2.88 -3.61 12.34
N GLY A 120 4.00 -3.07 11.84
CA GLY A 120 4.83 -3.70 10.82
C GLY A 120 4.26 -3.68 9.40
N LYS A 121 3.10 -3.05 9.18
CA LYS A 121 2.48 -2.91 7.86
C LYS A 121 2.75 -1.53 7.25
N PRO A 122 3.12 -1.43 5.97
CA PRO A 122 3.31 -0.15 5.28
C PRO A 122 2.03 0.71 5.30
N ILE A 123 2.18 1.98 5.70
CA ILE A 123 1.06 2.94 5.72
C ILE A 123 0.76 3.49 4.32
N MET A 124 -0.39 4.12 4.16
CA MET A 124 -0.67 5.00 3.02
C MET A 124 -0.05 6.38 3.32
N ALA A 125 1.15 6.62 2.83
CA ALA A 125 1.91 7.82 3.14
C ALA A 125 1.50 8.97 2.20
N LEU A 126 0.38 9.63 2.53
CA LEU A 126 -0.09 10.81 1.79
C LEU A 126 0.76 12.04 2.13
N TYR A 127 0.93 12.91 1.15
CA TYR A 127 1.67 14.16 1.29
C TYR A 127 1.04 15.22 0.41
N HIS A 128 1.38 16.48 0.68
CA HIS A 128 0.91 17.63 -0.08
C HIS A 128 1.93 18.77 0.04
N ASN A 129 1.79 19.78 -0.80
CA ASN A 129 2.78 20.84 -0.91
C ASN A 129 2.83 21.73 0.35
N THR A 130 1.71 22.35 0.71
CA THR A 130 1.61 23.33 1.81
C THR A 130 0.29 23.16 2.55
N CYS A 131 0.29 22.99 3.89
CA CYS A 131 -0.95 22.74 4.63
C CYS A 131 -1.74 24.01 5.02
N GLY A 132 -1.13 25.20 4.95
CA GLY A 132 -1.82 26.46 5.30
C GLY A 132 -2.08 26.63 6.80
N GLY A 133 -1.30 25.96 7.66
CA GLY A 133 -1.30 26.13 9.13
C GLY A 133 -1.67 24.88 9.92
N SER A 134 -2.29 23.89 9.29
CA SER A 134 -2.49 22.57 9.90
C SER A 134 -2.77 21.51 8.86
N THR A 135 -2.31 20.28 9.10
CA THR A 135 -2.82 19.11 8.37
C THR A 135 -4.26 18.80 8.81
N GLU A 136 -4.94 17.92 8.07
CA GLU A 136 -6.33 17.57 8.33
C GLU A 136 -6.49 16.12 8.79
N ASN A 137 -7.60 15.86 9.49
CA ASN A 137 -7.97 14.49 9.83
C ASN A 137 -8.50 13.78 8.58
N SER A 138 -8.06 12.54 8.36
CA SER A 138 -8.47 11.72 7.22
C SER A 138 -9.97 11.74 6.94
N GLU A 139 -10.82 11.57 7.96
CA GLU A 139 -12.28 11.45 7.83
C GLU A 139 -12.98 12.69 7.26
N ASN A 140 -12.31 13.85 7.27
CA ASN A 140 -12.83 15.10 6.72
C ASN A 140 -12.56 15.22 5.21
N ILE A 141 -11.65 14.41 4.66
CA ILE A 141 -11.21 14.45 3.25
C ILE A 141 -11.51 13.12 2.56
N ILE A 142 -11.17 12.00 3.21
CA ILE A 142 -11.47 10.63 2.79
C ILE A 142 -12.53 10.01 3.71
N LYS A 143 -13.37 9.11 3.21
CA LYS A 143 -14.52 8.55 3.98
C LYS A 143 -14.15 7.78 5.25
N ASN A 144 -12.89 7.36 5.39
CA ASN A 144 -12.44 6.47 6.45
C ASN A 144 -11.50 7.18 7.43
N LYS A 145 -11.68 6.91 8.73
CA LYS A 145 -10.75 7.32 9.77
C LYS A 145 -9.47 6.48 9.70
N VAL A 146 -8.35 7.14 9.48
CA VAL A 146 -7.00 6.56 9.42
C VAL A 146 -6.20 7.07 10.62
N VAL A 147 -5.65 6.13 11.40
CA VAL A 147 -5.06 6.44 12.72
C VAL A 147 -3.78 7.28 12.66
N TYR A 148 -3.03 7.21 11.55
CA TYR A 148 -1.79 7.95 11.33
C TYR A 148 -1.95 9.23 10.50
N LEU A 149 -3.12 9.47 9.89
CA LEU A 149 -3.41 10.69 9.15
C LEU A 149 -4.30 11.60 10.01
N ARG A 150 -3.67 12.22 11.01
CA ARG A 150 -4.34 13.10 11.97
C ARG A 150 -3.93 14.55 11.76
N LYS A 151 -4.80 15.45 12.18
CA LYS A 151 -4.54 16.88 12.22
C LYS A 151 -3.38 17.19 13.17
N VAL A 152 -2.39 17.90 12.63
CA VAL A 152 -1.23 18.44 13.33
C VAL A 152 -1.13 19.92 12.96
N LEU A 153 -0.95 20.78 13.95
CA LEU A 153 -0.70 22.21 13.71
C LEU A 153 0.66 22.38 13.04
N CYS A 154 0.82 23.31 12.11
CA CYS A 154 2.06 23.47 11.35
C CYS A 154 2.38 24.94 11.11
N ASP A 155 3.24 25.47 11.98
CA ASP A 155 3.76 26.84 11.88
C ASP A 155 5.00 26.91 10.97
N TYR A 156 5.44 25.78 10.42
CA TYR A 156 6.65 25.68 9.60
C TYR A 156 6.42 26.10 8.14
N CYS A 157 5.18 26.05 7.64
CA CYS A 157 4.90 26.35 6.23
C CYS A 157 4.47 27.80 5.96
N ILE A 158 4.59 28.69 6.94
CA ILE A 158 4.17 30.10 6.85
C ILE A 158 4.91 30.86 5.73
N GLU A 159 6.20 30.56 5.55
CA GLU A 159 7.03 31.18 4.50
C GLU A 159 6.89 30.50 3.13
N SER A 160 5.94 29.58 2.97
CA SER A 160 5.66 28.96 1.67
C SER A 160 5.12 30.01 0.70
N PRO A 161 5.54 30.01 -0.58
CA PRO A 161 4.91 30.83 -1.61
C PRO A 161 3.43 30.45 -1.81
N ASN A 162 3.03 29.26 -1.39
CA ASN A 162 1.66 28.76 -1.43
C ASN A 162 0.95 28.90 -0.07
N TRP A 163 1.47 29.71 0.85
CA TRP A 163 0.83 29.96 2.14
C TRP A 163 -0.54 30.62 1.96
N GLU A 164 -0.62 31.63 1.10
CA GLU A 164 -1.85 32.34 0.78
C GLU A 164 -1.88 32.65 -0.72
N GLU A 165 -2.92 32.16 -1.39
CA GLU A 165 -3.20 32.48 -2.79
C GLU A 165 -4.52 33.24 -2.85
N SER A 166 -4.61 34.21 -3.76
CA SER A 166 -5.88 34.88 -4.04
C SER A 166 -6.20 34.88 -5.52
N LYS A 167 -7.44 34.49 -5.86
CA LYS A 167 -7.95 34.51 -7.23
C LYS A 167 -9.19 35.38 -7.29
N GLU A 168 -9.25 36.25 -8.29
CA GLU A 168 -10.41 37.07 -8.56
C GLU A 168 -11.22 36.45 -9.70
N TYR A 169 -12.52 36.28 -9.47
CA TYR A 169 -13.44 35.70 -10.44
C TYR A 169 -14.57 36.69 -10.73
N PHE A 170 -14.89 36.89 -12.00
CA PHE A 170 -16.11 37.56 -12.38
C PHE A 170 -17.33 36.68 -12.05
N LEU A 171 -18.46 37.28 -11.70
CA LEU A 171 -19.66 36.51 -11.35
C LEU A 171 -20.09 35.54 -12.46
N GLU A 172 -19.94 35.94 -13.72
CA GLU A 172 -20.28 35.09 -14.89
C GLU A 172 -19.41 33.83 -14.95
N GLU A 173 -18.15 33.91 -14.54
CA GLU A 173 -17.25 32.76 -14.48
C GLU A 173 -17.66 31.79 -13.37
N ILE A 174 -18.10 32.33 -12.22
CA ILE A 174 -18.61 31.53 -11.10
C ILE A 174 -19.91 30.83 -11.50
N GLU A 175 -20.86 31.53 -12.14
CA GLU A 175 -22.09 30.95 -12.66
C GLU A 175 -21.80 29.75 -13.58
N LYS A 176 -20.85 29.92 -14.50
CA LYS A 176 -20.45 28.88 -15.44
C LYS A 176 -19.76 27.71 -14.74
N LYS A 177 -18.80 27.97 -13.84
CA LYS A 177 -18.00 26.94 -13.17
C LYS A 177 -18.81 26.12 -12.17
N LEU A 178 -19.74 26.75 -11.44
CA LEU A 178 -20.55 26.09 -10.42
C LEU A 178 -21.92 25.64 -10.95
N ASN A 179 -22.25 25.96 -12.21
CA ASN A 179 -23.55 25.70 -12.82
C ASN A 179 -24.71 26.27 -11.99
N ILE A 180 -24.58 27.53 -11.61
CA ILE A 180 -25.59 28.28 -10.85
C ILE A 180 -25.95 29.57 -11.59
N LYS A 181 -27.00 30.26 -11.12
CA LYS A 181 -27.34 31.61 -11.56
C LYS A 181 -27.49 32.53 -10.36
N PHE A 182 -26.79 33.65 -10.37
CA PHE A 182 -27.05 34.70 -9.39
C PHE A 182 -28.34 35.43 -9.77
N SER A 183 -29.18 35.71 -8.78
CA SER A 183 -30.41 36.48 -8.98
C SER A 183 -30.05 37.92 -9.36
N LYS A 184 -30.24 38.28 -10.63
CA LYS A 184 -30.02 39.65 -11.11
C LYS A 184 -31.03 40.63 -10.51
N ASP A 185 -32.24 40.16 -10.21
CA ASP A 185 -33.31 40.98 -9.64
C ASP A 185 -33.02 41.41 -8.20
N ASP A 186 -32.30 40.59 -7.42
CA ASP A 186 -31.95 40.92 -6.03
C ASP A 186 -30.76 41.89 -5.91
N LEU A 187 -29.86 41.92 -6.90
CA LEU A 187 -28.73 42.86 -6.92
C LEU A 187 -29.20 44.32 -7.05
N PHE A 188 -30.22 44.56 -7.88
CA PHE A 188 -30.82 45.89 -8.02
C PHE A 188 -31.84 46.21 -6.92
N LYS A 189 -32.39 45.22 -6.21
CA LYS A 189 -33.39 45.46 -5.16
C LYS A 189 -32.78 45.58 -3.77
N LYS A 190 -31.81 44.73 -3.44
CA LYS A 190 -31.15 44.69 -2.13
C LYS A 190 -29.70 45.17 -2.23
N GLY A 191 -28.89 44.63 -3.14
CA GLY A 191 -27.49 45.06 -3.33
C GLY A 191 -26.64 45.02 -2.05
N GLU A 192 -27.09 44.28 -1.03
CA GLU A 192 -26.44 44.18 0.27
C GLU A 192 -25.36 43.09 0.23
N ILE A 193 -24.21 43.39 0.83
CA ILE A 193 -23.11 42.47 1.05
C ILE A 193 -22.90 42.41 2.56
N SER A 194 -23.49 41.39 3.19
CA SER A 194 -23.47 41.17 4.64
C SER A 194 -22.11 41.49 5.27
N GLY A 195 -22.07 42.48 6.16
CA GLY A 195 -20.89 42.91 6.92
C GLY A 195 -20.03 43.98 6.23
N TYR A 196 -20.25 44.25 4.95
CA TYR A 196 -19.57 45.29 4.17
C TYR A 196 -20.50 46.44 3.83
N ILE A 197 -21.66 46.12 3.25
CA ILE A 197 -22.64 47.07 2.71
C ILE A 197 -24.04 46.55 3.07
N ASP A 198 -24.65 47.11 4.09
CA ASP A 198 -25.87 46.57 4.69
C ASP A 198 -26.93 47.65 4.94
N ASN A 199 -28.12 47.21 5.34
CA ASN A 199 -29.23 48.06 5.79
C ASN A 199 -29.54 49.18 4.79
N ILE A 200 -29.63 48.85 3.51
CA ILE A 200 -29.91 49.82 2.46
C ILE A 200 -31.40 50.14 2.51
N VAL A 201 -31.74 51.28 3.11
CA VAL A 201 -33.11 51.79 3.16
C VAL A 201 -33.35 52.68 1.98
N ARG A 202 -34.34 52.33 1.16
CA ARG A 202 -34.76 53.09 -0.02
C ARG A 202 -36.16 53.68 0.19
N ASP A 203 -36.45 54.77 -0.49
CA ASP A 203 -37.82 55.28 -0.59
C ASP A 203 -38.59 54.63 -1.76
N GLU A 204 -39.83 55.07 -1.96
CA GLU A 204 -40.75 54.58 -3.00
C GLU A 204 -40.20 54.81 -4.43
N GLU A 205 -39.31 55.79 -4.61
CA GLU A 205 -38.64 56.09 -5.89
C GLU A 205 -37.29 55.36 -6.05
N ASN A 206 -36.92 54.48 -5.12
CA ASN A 206 -35.66 53.74 -5.02
C ASN A 206 -34.41 54.58 -4.72
N ARG A 207 -34.56 55.81 -4.23
CA ARG A 207 -33.41 56.59 -3.75
C ARG A 207 -32.90 56.05 -2.44
N VAL A 208 -31.59 55.99 -2.27
CA VAL A 208 -30.96 55.54 -1.03
C VAL A 208 -31.15 56.62 0.04
N ARG A 209 -31.89 56.29 1.10
CA ARG A 209 -32.10 57.17 2.27
C ARG A 209 -31.05 56.93 3.33
N LYS A 210 -30.75 55.66 3.59
CA LYS A 210 -29.70 55.23 4.51
C LYS A 210 -28.99 54.02 3.94
N ILE A 211 -27.70 53.93 4.21
CA ILE A 211 -26.84 52.80 3.85
C ILE A 211 -25.75 52.67 4.90
N LYS A 212 -25.46 51.45 5.31
CA LYS A 212 -24.39 51.15 6.26
C LYS A 212 -23.19 50.58 5.49
N ILE A 213 -22.04 51.25 5.55
CA ILE A 213 -20.80 50.79 4.90
C ILE A 213 -19.71 50.67 5.96
N GLY A 214 -19.12 49.47 6.09
CA GLY A 214 -18.04 49.22 7.06
C GLY A 214 -18.42 49.55 8.50
N GLY A 215 -19.69 49.37 8.87
CA GLY A 215 -20.20 49.66 10.21
C GLY A 215 -20.77 51.07 10.42
N LYS A 216 -20.46 52.03 9.55
CA LYS A 216 -20.92 53.42 9.65
C LYS A 216 -22.16 53.67 8.79
N GLU A 217 -23.13 54.42 9.32
CA GLU A 217 -24.30 54.85 8.56
C GLU A 217 -24.01 56.13 7.77
N PHE A 218 -24.52 56.16 6.53
CA PHE A 218 -24.50 57.30 5.63
C PHE A 218 -25.89 57.49 5.02
N THR A 219 -26.20 58.72 4.67
CA THR A 219 -27.30 59.04 3.76
C THR A 219 -26.87 58.80 2.31
N GLY A 220 -27.82 58.57 1.40
CA GLY A 220 -27.49 58.41 -0.02
C GLY A 220 -26.86 59.66 -0.64
N SER A 221 -27.14 60.85 -0.10
CA SER A 221 -26.53 62.10 -0.56
C SER A 221 -25.07 62.23 -0.14
N GLU A 222 -24.71 61.78 1.07
CA GLU A 222 -23.30 61.74 1.51
C GLU A 222 -22.49 60.77 0.64
N ILE A 223 -23.03 59.59 0.31
CA ILE A 223 -22.36 58.66 -0.59
C ILE A 223 -22.25 59.23 -2.01
N MET A 224 -23.29 59.89 -2.49
CA MET A 224 -23.28 60.55 -3.79
C MET A 224 -22.15 61.58 -3.89
N GLU A 225 -21.98 62.42 -2.87
CA GLU A 225 -20.89 63.42 -2.81
C GLU A 225 -19.52 62.75 -2.64
N LEU A 226 -19.38 61.83 -1.69
CA LEU A 226 -18.09 61.19 -1.36
C LEU A 226 -17.55 60.29 -2.47
N LEU A 227 -18.43 59.66 -3.26
CA LEU A 227 -18.07 58.75 -4.35
C LEU A 227 -18.32 59.34 -5.74
N ASP A 228 -18.62 60.64 -5.83
CA ASP A 228 -18.84 61.38 -7.09
C ASP A 228 -19.88 60.71 -8.02
N LEU A 229 -21.03 60.34 -7.44
CA LEU A 229 -22.14 59.78 -8.19
C LEU A 229 -23.06 60.88 -8.70
N SER A 230 -23.63 60.70 -9.89
CA SER A 230 -24.56 61.68 -10.46
C SER A 230 -25.92 61.74 -9.74
N SER A 231 -26.22 60.80 -8.84
CA SER A 231 -27.50 60.69 -8.14
C SER A 231 -27.41 59.81 -6.89
N ASN A 232 -28.26 60.08 -5.89
CA ASN A 232 -28.50 59.21 -4.75
C ASN A 232 -29.44 58.01 -5.06
N ARG A 233 -29.90 57.87 -6.31
CA ARG A 233 -30.59 56.69 -6.83
C ARG A 233 -29.60 55.73 -7.49
N PHE A 234 -28.74 55.12 -6.69
CA PHE A 234 -27.73 54.17 -7.16
C PHE A 234 -27.99 52.75 -6.66
N TYR A 235 -27.38 51.77 -7.33
CA TYR A 235 -27.39 50.36 -6.97
C TYR A 235 -25.96 49.84 -6.88
N ILE A 236 -25.75 48.83 -6.04
CA ILE A 236 -24.44 48.22 -5.85
C ILE A 236 -24.51 46.83 -6.46
N CYS A 237 -23.70 46.62 -7.50
CA CYS A 237 -23.63 45.37 -8.23
C CYS A 237 -22.20 44.83 -8.10
N PRO A 238 -21.96 43.78 -7.29
CA PRO A 238 -20.66 43.14 -7.28
C PRO A 238 -20.37 42.57 -8.66
N VAL A 239 -19.18 42.84 -9.19
CA VAL A 239 -18.77 42.40 -10.54
C VAL A 239 -17.83 41.20 -10.45
N SER A 240 -16.99 41.19 -9.41
CA SER A 240 -16.04 40.12 -9.12
C SER A 240 -16.04 39.76 -7.63
N ILE A 241 -15.59 38.55 -7.33
CA ILE A 241 -15.32 38.08 -5.97
C ILE A 241 -13.87 37.61 -5.92
N LYS A 242 -13.10 38.17 -4.97
CA LYS A 242 -11.76 37.69 -4.65
C LYS A 242 -11.86 36.59 -3.60
N ILE A 243 -11.45 35.37 -3.97
CA ILE A 243 -11.35 34.23 -3.06
C ILE A 243 -9.90 34.12 -2.61
N VAL A 244 -9.68 34.09 -1.30
CA VAL A 244 -8.36 33.87 -0.68
C VAL A 244 -8.36 32.47 -0.08
N SER A 245 -7.40 31.65 -0.48
CA SER A 245 -7.18 30.30 0.02
C SER A 245 -5.80 30.19 0.67
N ARG A 246 -5.66 29.25 1.62
CA ARG A 246 -4.38 28.97 2.26
C ARG A 246 -3.95 27.54 2.04
N GLY A 247 -2.66 27.34 1.78
CA GLY A 247 -2.09 26.05 1.46
C GLY A 247 -2.34 25.60 0.02
N SER A 248 -1.77 24.44 -0.31
CA SER A 248 -1.84 23.78 -1.60
C SER A 248 -1.80 22.25 -1.42
N GLY A 249 -2.86 21.58 -1.88
CA GLY A 249 -3.10 20.15 -1.78
C GLY A 249 -4.17 19.77 -0.73
N GLU A 250 -4.35 18.47 -0.51
CA GLU A 250 -5.47 17.93 0.29
C GLU A 250 -5.32 18.10 1.81
N GLY A 251 -4.14 18.50 2.30
CA GLY A 251 -3.87 18.69 3.72
C GLY A 251 -3.64 17.38 4.51
N LEU A 252 -3.60 16.22 3.85
CA LEU A 252 -3.35 14.93 4.51
C LEU A 252 -1.85 14.60 4.61
N GLY A 253 -1.42 14.18 5.80
CA GLY A 253 -0.06 13.66 6.04
C GLY A 253 1.04 14.71 5.91
N TYR A 254 2.11 14.37 5.19
CA TYR A 254 3.34 15.17 5.13
C TYR A 254 3.14 16.50 4.38
N CYS A 255 3.38 17.63 5.04
CA CYS A 255 3.47 18.94 4.40
C CYS A 255 4.91 19.21 3.96
N GLN A 256 5.15 19.30 2.65
CA GLN A 256 6.50 19.39 2.09
C GLN A 256 7.24 20.68 2.50
N TYR A 257 6.60 21.85 2.37
CA TYR A 257 7.23 23.10 2.81
C TYR A 257 7.46 23.14 4.33
N GLY A 258 6.52 22.58 5.10
CA GLY A 258 6.68 22.48 6.54
C GLY A 258 7.84 21.55 6.93
N GLY A 259 7.96 20.39 6.28
CA GLY A 259 9.09 19.48 6.46
C GLY A 259 10.43 20.09 6.04
N ASN A 260 10.44 20.89 4.98
CA ASN A 260 11.63 21.61 4.52
C ASN A 260 12.12 22.64 5.55
N GLU A 261 11.21 23.42 6.14
CA GLU A 261 11.58 24.36 7.19
C GLU A 261 12.01 23.64 8.48
N MET A 262 11.37 22.52 8.83
CA MET A 262 11.85 21.67 9.95
C MET A 262 13.28 21.18 9.68
N ALA A 263 13.56 20.68 8.47
CA ALA A 263 14.90 20.28 8.07
C ALA A 263 15.90 21.45 8.15
N ARG A 264 15.51 22.66 7.72
CA ARG A 264 16.34 23.87 7.85
C ARG A 264 16.67 24.20 9.31
N ARG A 265 15.75 23.90 10.23
CA ARG A 265 15.94 24.05 11.69
C ARG A 265 16.71 22.89 12.33
N GLY A 266 17.21 21.94 11.55
CA GLY A 266 18.07 20.85 12.01
C GLY A 266 17.34 19.56 12.40
N HIS A 267 16.03 19.45 12.14
CA HIS A 267 15.31 18.20 12.35
C HIS A 267 15.70 17.15 11.31
N THR A 268 15.84 15.91 11.76
CA THR A 268 16.08 14.75 10.90
C THR A 268 14.81 14.32 10.17
N TYR A 269 14.95 13.59 9.07
CA TYR A 269 13.81 13.05 8.32
C TYR A 269 12.90 12.18 9.20
N LYS A 270 13.44 11.48 10.20
CA LYS A 270 12.64 10.66 11.13
C LYS A 270 11.75 11.51 12.02
N GLU A 271 12.30 12.59 12.59
CA GLU A 271 11.53 13.54 13.41
C GLU A 271 10.48 14.27 12.58
N ILE A 272 10.82 14.62 11.33
CA ILE A 272 9.87 15.22 10.38
C ILE A 272 8.71 14.26 10.09
N LEU A 273 9.00 13.00 9.77
CA LEU A 273 7.96 12.02 9.46
C LEU A 273 7.10 11.68 10.68
N ASP A 274 7.70 11.53 11.87
CA ASP A 274 6.98 11.28 13.13
C ASP A 274 6.05 12.45 13.48
N TYR A 275 6.46 13.69 13.17
CA TYR A 275 5.62 14.86 13.36
C TYR A 275 4.34 14.84 12.52
N TYR A 276 4.42 14.45 11.24
CA TYR A 276 3.28 14.49 10.33
C TYR A 276 2.43 13.22 10.32
N TYR A 277 2.98 12.08 10.74
CA TYR A 277 2.27 10.81 10.75
C TYR A 277 2.18 10.24 12.18
N THR A 278 1.00 10.29 12.78
CA THR A 278 0.83 9.92 14.19
C THR A 278 1.06 8.42 14.45
N GLY A 279 1.95 8.10 15.38
CA GLY A 279 2.14 6.74 15.91
C GLY A 279 2.79 5.76 14.93
N ILE A 280 3.45 6.28 13.89
CA ILE A 280 4.20 5.46 12.95
C ILE A 280 5.52 4.98 13.55
N LYS A 281 6.14 4.02 12.86
CA LYS A 281 7.55 3.72 13.02
C LYS A 281 8.25 3.80 11.68
N VAL A 282 9.44 4.39 11.67
CA VAL A 282 10.38 4.31 10.55
C VAL A 282 11.21 3.04 10.76
N GLU A 283 10.94 2.02 9.95
CA GLU A 283 11.59 0.71 10.06
C GLU A 283 12.16 0.28 8.73
N ARG A 284 13.24 -0.51 8.76
CA ARG A 284 13.85 -1.05 7.54
C ARG A 284 13.04 -2.24 7.04
N CYS A 285 12.47 -2.12 5.85
CA CYS A 285 11.75 -3.20 5.19
C CYS A 285 12.72 -4.26 4.66
N LEU A 286 12.46 -5.53 4.99
CA LEU A 286 13.15 -6.66 4.37
C LEU A 286 12.30 -7.17 3.21
N LEU A 287 12.77 -6.93 1.99
CA LEU A 287 12.09 -7.35 0.79
C LEU A 287 12.57 -8.72 0.30
N PRO A 288 11.73 -9.45 -0.46
CA PRO A 288 12.17 -10.62 -1.20
C PRO A 288 13.36 -10.32 -2.12
N SER A 289 14.24 -11.31 -2.26
CA SER A 289 15.45 -11.23 -3.08
C SER A 289 15.76 -12.59 -3.70
N ILE A 290 16.70 -12.66 -4.65
CA ILE A 290 17.13 -13.94 -5.23
C ILE A 290 17.65 -14.88 -4.13
N LYS A 291 18.31 -14.33 -3.10
CA LYS A 291 18.85 -15.11 -1.97
C LYS A 291 17.78 -15.51 -0.96
N LYS A 292 16.76 -14.67 -0.76
CA LYS A 292 15.67 -14.88 0.19
C LYS A 292 14.32 -14.62 -0.49
N PRO A 293 13.90 -15.49 -1.41
CA PRO A 293 12.69 -15.30 -2.22
C PRO A 293 11.40 -15.32 -1.38
N LEU A 294 11.39 -16.03 -0.26
CA LEU A 294 10.21 -16.16 0.60
C LEU A 294 10.19 -15.15 1.75
N MET A 295 10.99 -14.08 1.68
CA MET A 295 11.02 -13.06 2.72
C MET A 295 9.62 -12.47 2.95
N GLY A 296 9.21 -12.39 4.21
CA GLY A 296 7.90 -11.88 4.61
C GLY A 296 6.75 -12.88 4.50
N LYS A 297 6.98 -14.07 3.90
CA LYS A 297 5.96 -15.13 3.84
C LYS A 297 5.93 -15.95 5.12
N VAL A 298 4.74 -16.27 5.59
CA VAL A 298 4.49 -17.08 6.78
C VAL A 298 3.82 -18.38 6.35
N ILE A 299 4.43 -19.52 6.66
CA ILE A 299 3.90 -20.84 6.30
C ILE A 299 3.69 -21.66 7.56
N LEU A 300 2.48 -22.16 7.77
CA LEU A 300 2.17 -23.09 8.85
C LEU A 300 2.09 -24.50 8.29
N ILE A 301 3.06 -25.33 8.64
CA ILE A 301 3.10 -26.73 8.26
C ILE A 301 2.46 -27.56 9.36
N ASP A 302 1.60 -28.47 8.95
CA ASP A 302 0.86 -29.35 9.83
C ASP A 302 1.25 -30.81 9.57
N PRO A 303 2.12 -31.40 10.40
CA PRO A 303 2.30 -32.83 10.37
C PRO A 303 1.00 -33.52 10.84
N GLY A 304 0.32 -34.22 9.93
CA GLY A 304 -0.90 -35.00 10.22
C GLY A 304 -0.72 -35.93 11.43
N HIS A 305 -1.80 -36.23 12.14
CA HIS A 305 -1.82 -37.18 13.27
C HIS A 305 -0.86 -36.79 14.41
N GLY A 306 -0.50 -37.73 15.29
CA GLY A 306 0.44 -37.56 16.40
C GLY A 306 -0.02 -38.18 17.72
N GLY A 307 0.93 -38.59 18.55
CA GLY A 307 0.66 -39.24 19.84
C GLY A 307 0.00 -40.60 19.66
N GLU A 308 -1.21 -40.77 20.19
CA GLU A 308 -2.00 -42.01 20.10
C GLU A 308 -2.64 -42.19 18.72
N ASP A 309 -2.79 -41.10 17.95
CA ASP A 309 -3.24 -41.15 16.58
C ASP A 309 -2.04 -41.46 15.66
N PHE A 310 -1.96 -42.70 15.19
CA PHE A 310 -0.90 -43.16 14.30
C PHE A 310 -1.08 -42.72 12.84
N GLY A 311 -2.28 -42.28 12.47
CA GLY A 311 -2.72 -42.28 11.07
C GLY A 311 -2.73 -43.70 10.53
N TYR A 312 -2.41 -43.86 9.25
CA TYR A 312 -2.24 -45.20 8.68
C TYR A 312 -0.91 -45.84 9.09
N VAL A 313 -0.94 -47.17 9.22
CA VAL A 313 0.23 -48.01 9.47
C VAL A 313 0.43 -48.90 8.25
N GLY A 314 1.60 -48.78 7.63
CA GLY A 314 1.97 -49.60 6.48
C GLY A 314 2.22 -51.05 6.85
N ASN A 315 2.33 -51.90 5.82
CA ASN A 315 2.47 -53.35 6.01
C ASN A 315 3.79 -53.74 6.68
N ASN A 316 4.83 -52.91 6.58
CA ASN A 316 6.11 -53.08 7.28
C ASN A 316 6.16 -52.32 8.63
N GLY A 317 5.03 -51.78 9.09
CA GLY A 317 4.89 -51.11 10.38
C GLY A 317 5.27 -49.63 10.37
N LEU A 318 5.55 -49.03 9.21
CA LEU A 318 5.84 -47.60 9.13
C LEU A 318 4.57 -46.80 9.39
N LYS A 319 4.66 -45.81 10.27
CA LYS A 319 3.50 -45.01 10.70
C LYS A 319 3.47 -43.67 9.99
N GLU A 320 2.32 -43.28 9.49
CA GLU A 320 2.09 -41.99 8.84
C GLU A 320 2.57 -40.83 9.69
N LYS A 321 2.17 -40.80 10.98
CA LYS A 321 2.52 -39.71 11.91
C LYS A 321 4.04 -39.44 12.00
N ASP A 322 4.87 -40.46 11.81
CA ASP A 322 6.32 -40.39 11.93
C ASP A 322 6.93 -39.86 10.62
N ILE A 323 6.42 -40.31 9.47
CA ILE A 323 6.82 -39.83 8.14
C ILE A 323 6.54 -38.33 8.02
N VAL A 324 5.30 -37.91 8.29
CA VAL A 324 4.87 -36.53 8.06
C VAL A 324 5.56 -35.57 9.03
N LEU A 325 5.87 -36.01 10.26
CA LEU A 325 6.68 -35.23 11.20
C LEU A 325 8.13 -35.10 10.71
N SER A 326 8.74 -36.19 10.25
CA SER A 326 10.09 -36.22 9.72
C SER A 326 10.22 -35.28 8.50
N LEU A 327 9.31 -35.41 7.53
CA LEU A 327 9.27 -34.55 6.34
C LEU A 327 9.09 -33.07 6.70
N SER A 328 8.14 -32.76 7.59
CA SER A 328 7.88 -31.37 8.01
C SER A 328 9.09 -30.72 8.69
N LYS A 329 9.85 -31.49 9.47
CA LYS A 329 11.11 -31.04 10.09
C LYS A 329 12.22 -30.79 9.08
N GLU A 330 12.23 -31.49 7.94
CA GLU A 330 13.16 -31.23 6.84
C GLU A 330 12.76 -30.01 6.00
N ILE A 331 11.45 -29.80 5.78
CA ILE A 331 10.94 -28.65 5.00
C ILE A 331 11.17 -27.33 5.74
N LYS A 332 10.86 -27.26 7.05
CA LYS A 332 10.94 -26.03 7.84
C LYS A 332 12.27 -25.26 7.67
N PRO A 333 13.46 -25.84 7.96
CA PRO A 333 14.71 -25.11 7.83
C PRO A 333 15.06 -24.76 6.38
N LYS A 334 14.55 -25.51 5.39
CA LYS A 334 14.75 -25.20 3.96
C LYS A 334 14.03 -23.90 3.60
N LEU A 335 12.76 -23.79 3.96
CA LEU A 335 11.95 -22.61 3.72
C LEU A 335 12.42 -21.40 4.57
N GLU A 336 12.86 -21.63 5.81
CA GLU A 336 13.44 -20.56 6.65
C GLU A 336 14.73 -19.98 6.06
N ARG A 337 15.60 -20.81 5.46
CA ARG A 337 16.78 -20.33 4.73
C ARG A 337 16.42 -19.46 3.53
N LEU A 338 15.27 -19.72 2.91
CA LEU A 338 14.72 -18.93 1.79
C LEU A 338 14.00 -17.65 2.26
N GLY A 339 13.94 -17.40 3.57
CA GLY A 339 13.38 -16.17 4.16
C GLY A 339 11.98 -16.30 4.74
N ALA A 340 11.31 -17.44 4.58
CA ALA A 340 9.98 -17.65 5.15
C ALA A 340 10.03 -17.76 6.67
N LYS A 341 8.97 -17.31 7.35
CA LYS A 341 8.71 -17.66 8.75
C LYS A 341 7.88 -18.92 8.79
N VAL A 342 8.47 -20.03 9.27
CA VAL A 342 7.78 -21.33 9.23
C VAL A 342 7.44 -21.83 10.62
N TYR A 343 6.19 -22.23 10.79
CA TYR A 343 5.67 -22.82 12.03
C TYR A 343 5.27 -24.26 11.80
N LEU A 344 5.38 -25.09 12.85
CA LEU A 344 4.81 -26.44 12.86
C LEU A 344 3.66 -26.49 13.86
N THR A 345 2.55 -27.13 13.54
CA THR A 345 1.49 -27.37 14.52
C THR A 345 1.99 -28.25 15.67
N ARG A 346 2.85 -29.24 15.37
CA ARG A 346 3.62 -30.03 16.34
C ARG A 346 5.08 -30.20 15.90
N ASN A 347 6.01 -30.14 16.85
CA ASN A 347 7.45 -30.35 16.60
C ASN A 347 7.98 -31.68 17.17
N LYS A 348 7.12 -32.48 17.79
CA LYS A 348 7.41 -33.81 18.35
C LYS A 348 6.21 -34.72 18.17
N ASP A 349 6.36 -35.99 18.55
CA ASP A 349 5.24 -36.93 18.58
C ASP A 349 4.35 -36.63 19.81
N GLU A 350 3.22 -35.98 19.57
CA GLU A 350 2.26 -35.59 20.60
C GLU A 350 0.85 -35.49 20.00
N ASN A 351 -0.16 -35.69 20.84
CA ASN A 351 -1.56 -35.53 20.44
C ASN A 351 -1.83 -34.09 19.98
N MET A 352 -2.37 -33.93 18.77
CA MET A 352 -2.67 -32.63 18.17
C MET A 352 -4.09 -32.59 17.61
N LEU A 353 -5.01 -32.07 18.42
CA LEU A 353 -6.44 -31.95 18.09
C LEU A 353 -6.67 -30.97 16.93
N LEU A 354 -7.67 -31.28 16.10
CA LEU A 354 -8.03 -30.45 14.94
C LEU A 354 -8.35 -28.99 15.31
N ASN A 355 -9.08 -28.77 16.41
CA ASN A 355 -9.41 -27.43 16.90
C ASN A 355 -8.19 -26.63 17.40
N LYS A 356 -7.11 -27.30 17.81
CA LYS A 356 -5.86 -26.66 18.20
C LYS A 356 -5.09 -26.21 16.96
N ARG A 357 -5.11 -27.03 15.89
CA ARG A 357 -4.53 -26.69 14.58
C ARG A 357 -5.18 -25.42 14.01
N THR A 358 -6.51 -25.34 14.01
CA THR A 358 -7.24 -24.16 13.51
C THR A 358 -6.96 -22.91 14.35
N LYS A 359 -7.00 -23.01 15.69
CA LYS A 359 -6.65 -21.88 16.58
C LYS A 359 -5.22 -21.36 16.36
N MET A 360 -4.26 -22.25 16.11
CA MET A 360 -2.89 -21.82 15.79
C MET A 360 -2.86 -21.07 14.46
N ALA A 361 -3.55 -21.55 13.43
CA ALA A 361 -3.63 -20.86 12.15
C ALA A 361 -4.31 -19.48 12.28
N ASP A 362 -5.42 -19.38 13.02
CA ASP A 362 -6.12 -18.11 13.25
C ASP A 362 -5.26 -17.09 14.01
N SER A 363 -4.43 -17.56 14.94
CA SER A 363 -3.51 -16.71 15.70
C SER A 363 -2.28 -16.30 14.90
N ILE A 364 -1.72 -17.20 14.09
CA ILE A 364 -0.50 -16.94 13.31
C ILE A 364 -0.83 -16.15 12.04
N ARG A 365 -2.00 -16.40 11.44
CA ARG A 365 -2.44 -15.88 10.13
C ARG A 365 -1.39 -16.12 9.05
N PRO A 366 -1.04 -17.39 8.75
CA PRO A 366 -0.06 -17.69 7.71
C PRO A 366 -0.59 -17.28 6.32
N ASP A 367 0.30 -17.14 5.33
CA ASP A 367 -0.10 -17.08 3.92
C ASP A 367 -0.67 -18.44 3.47
N PHE A 368 -0.07 -19.54 3.95
CA PHE A 368 -0.55 -20.90 3.68
C PHE A 368 -0.49 -21.80 4.91
N PHE A 369 -1.55 -22.60 5.07
CA PHE A 369 -1.55 -23.79 5.92
C PHE A 369 -1.37 -25.04 5.06
N ILE A 370 -0.32 -25.81 5.28
CA ILE A 370 -0.02 -27.03 4.50
C ILE A 370 0.02 -28.23 5.42
N SER A 371 -0.94 -29.14 5.28
CA SER A 371 -1.03 -30.36 6.08
C SER A 371 -0.58 -31.58 5.29
N PHE A 372 0.31 -32.37 5.89
CA PHE A 372 0.89 -33.54 5.25
C PHE A 372 0.33 -34.82 5.84
N HIS A 373 -0.09 -35.71 4.95
CA HIS A 373 -0.70 -37.00 5.24
C HIS A 373 -0.15 -38.10 4.32
N MET A 374 -0.49 -39.34 4.63
CA MET A 374 -0.28 -40.50 3.77
C MET A 374 -1.63 -41.16 3.49
N ASP A 375 -1.82 -41.67 2.28
CA ASP A 375 -3.01 -42.42 1.93
C ASP A 375 -2.81 -43.92 2.22
N PHE A 376 -3.90 -44.67 2.27
CA PHE A 376 -3.87 -46.11 2.44
C PHE A 376 -5.12 -46.75 1.85
N PHE A 377 -4.92 -47.79 1.02
CA PHE A 377 -6.02 -48.63 0.55
C PHE A 377 -5.61 -50.10 0.67
N ALA A 378 -6.30 -50.86 1.51
CA ALA A 378 -5.98 -52.26 1.75
C ALA A 378 -5.97 -53.07 0.45
N ASN A 379 -5.00 -53.98 0.30
CA ASN A 379 -4.81 -54.82 -0.90
C ASN A 379 -4.69 -54.03 -2.22
N SER A 380 -4.04 -52.87 -2.18
CA SER A 380 -3.87 -51.99 -3.33
C SER A 380 -2.43 -51.74 -3.71
N ASN A 381 -2.18 -51.70 -5.02
CA ASN A 381 -0.93 -51.18 -5.59
C ASN A 381 -1.06 -49.70 -6.02
N ASN A 382 -2.03 -48.97 -5.47
CA ASN A 382 -2.12 -47.52 -5.67
C ASN A 382 -0.81 -46.85 -5.26
N ARG A 383 -0.45 -45.80 -6.01
CA ARG A 383 0.78 -45.01 -5.80
C ARG A 383 0.59 -43.60 -6.31
N GLY A 384 1.44 -42.69 -5.86
CA GLY A 384 1.43 -41.30 -6.28
C GLY A 384 0.90 -40.32 -5.24
N CYS A 385 1.19 -39.06 -5.47
CA CYS A 385 0.85 -37.95 -4.59
C CYS A 385 -0.43 -37.24 -5.08
N LYS A 386 -1.28 -36.80 -4.16
CA LYS A 386 -2.49 -35.99 -4.46
C LYS A 386 -2.60 -34.85 -3.45
N ALA A 387 -3.28 -33.79 -3.83
CA ALA A 387 -3.55 -32.68 -2.92
C ALA A 387 -5.03 -32.27 -2.92
N TYR A 388 -5.46 -31.71 -1.80
CA TYR A 388 -6.83 -31.26 -1.58
C TYR A 388 -6.88 -29.81 -1.09
N TYR A 389 -7.81 -29.04 -1.65
CA TYR A 389 -8.09 -27.65 -1.27
C TYR A 389 -9.59 -27.46 -1.04
N PHE A 390 -9.97 -26.38 -0.35
CA PHE A 390 -11.38 -26.05 -0.17
C PHE A 390 -11.92 -25.36 -1.42
N ARG A 391 -13.19 -25.62 -1.77
CA ARG A 391 -13.85 -25.00 -2.91
C ARG A 391 -13.76 -23.47 -2.85
N GLY A 392 -13.34 -22.86 -3.96
CA GLY A 392 -13.13 -21.41 -4.10
C GLY A 392 -11.76 -20.90 -3.65
N ASP A 393 -10.91 -21.74 -3.03
CA ASP A 393 -9.54 -21.38 -2.67
C ASP A 393 -8.58 -21.61 -3.85
N GLU A 394 -8.64 -20.72 -4.84
CA GLU A 394 -7.83 -20.83 -6.06
C GLU A 394 -6.32 -20.72 -5.78
N GLU A 395 -5.91 -20.04 -4.71
CA GLU A 395 -4.49 -19.91 -4.35
C GLU A 395 -3.92 -21.24 -3.84
N SER A 396 -4.63 -21.96 -2.98
CA SER A 396 -4.20 -23.31 -2.56
C SER A 396 -4.19 -24.30 -3.71
N LYS A 397 -5.15 -24.18 -4.64
CA LYS A 397 -5.17 -25.01 -5.85
C LYS A 397 -3.92 -24.78 -6.71
N LYS A 398 -3.58 -23.51 -6.99
CA LYS A 398 -2.36 -23.14 -7.74
C LYS A 398 -1.11 -23.65 -7.04
N LEU A 399 -0.99 -23.43 -5.73
CA LEU A 399 0.13 -23.92 -4.92
C LEU A 399 0.24 -25.45 -4.99
N GLY A 400 -0.87 -26.17 -4.83
CA GLY A 400 -0.91 -27.61 -4.93
C GLY A 400 -0.44 -28.12 -6.29
N VAL A 401 -0.84 -27.46 -7.38
CA VAL A 401 -0.40 -27.82 -8.73
C VAL A 401 1.11 -27.72 -8.83
N LYS A 402 1.70 -26.59 -8.40
CA LYS A 402 3.15 -26.36 -8.45
C LYS A 402 3.92 -27.38 -7.61
N ILE A 403 3.44 -27.70 -6.41
CA ILE A 403 4.06 -28.72 -5.55
C ILE A 403 4.03 -30.11 -6.20
N LEU A 404 2.88 -30.53 -6.76
CA LEU A 404 2.76 -31.85 -7.38
C LEU A 404 3.57 -31.97 -8.68
N GLU A 405 3.65 -30.90 -9.50
CA GLU A 405 4.50 -30.83 -10.70
C GLU A 405 5.97 -31.05 -10.34
N GLU A 406 6.47 -30.39 -9.30
CA GLU A 406 7.86 -30.52 -8.85
C GLU A 406 8.17 -31.90 -8.26
N ILE A 407 7.22 -32.47 -7.50
CA ILE A 407 7.32 -33.84 -6.98
C ILE A 407 7.44 -34.85 -8.13
N GLU A 408 6.58 -34.76 -9.13
CA GLU A 408 6.63 -35.68 -10.27
C GLU A 408 7.94 -35.55 -11.05
N ARG A 409 8.37 -34.32 -11.32
CA ARG A 409 9.58 -34.04 -12.09
C ARG A 409 10.86 -34.48 -11.39
N ASP A 410 11.01 -34.18 -10.09
CA ASP A 410 12.29 -34.35 -9.39
C ASP A 410 12.45 -35.74 -8.75
N ILE A 411 11.36 -36.38 -8.32
CA ILE A 411 11.41 -37.66 -7.59
C ILE A 411 10.59 -38.79 -8.23
N ASN A 412 10.00 -38.56 -9.41
CA ASN A 412 9.27 -39.56 -10.19
C ASN A 412 8.15 -40.26 -9.41
N ILE A 413 7.45 -39.50 -8.56
CA ILE A 413 6.21 -39.92 -7.90
C ILE A 413 5.03 -39.45 -8.74
N LYS A 414 4.13 -40.38 -9.10
CA LYS A 414 2.99 -40.10 -9.97
C LYS A 414 2.14 -38.95 -9.42
N ASN A 415 1.90 -37.93 -10.23
CA ASN A 415 0.95 -36.87 -9.89
C ASN A 415 -0.50 -37.36 -10.09
N LYS A 416 -1.30 -37.38 -9.03
CA LYS A 416 -2.72 -37.78 -9.07
C LYS A 416 -3.69 -36.58 -9.10
N GLY A 417 -3.13 -35.38 -9.22
CA GLY A 417 -3.84 -34.12 -9.35
C GLY A 417 -4.26 -33.48 -8.02
N VAL A 418 -4.68 -32.23 -8.14
CA VAL A 418 -5.26 -31.43 -7.06
C VAL A 418 -6.78 -31.50 -7.17
N ARG A 419 -7.48 -31.70 -6.05
CA ARG A 419 -8.93 -31.90 -6.01
C ARG A 419 -9.59 -31.07 -4.92
N GLU A 420 -10.86 -30.75 -5.10
CA GLU A 420 -11.64 -30.21 -3.98
C GLU A 420 -11.83 -31.28 -2.90
N GLY A 421 -11.84 -30.86 -1.63
CA GLY A 421 -12.08 -31.75 -0.50
C GLY A 421 -12.78 -31.07 0.67
N ASP A 422 -13.77 -31.74 1.25
CA ASP A 422 -14.59 -31.25 2.37
C ASP A 422 -14.02 -31.66 3.76
N PHE A 423 -12.70 -31.62 3.91
CA PHE A 423 -12.03 -31.97 5.16
C PHE A 423 -12.27 -30.92 6.25
N TYR A 424 -12.28 -31.34 7.52
CA TYR A 424 -12.54 -30.42 8.65
C TYR A 424 -11.59 -29.22 8.65
N LEU A 425 -10.28 -29.44 8.46
CA LEU A 425 -9.29 -28.35 8.45
C LEU A 425 -9.57 -27.35 7.33
N LEU A 426 -9.74 -27.83 6.10
CA LEU A 426 -10.00 -26.99 4.93
C LEU A 426 -11.26 -26.12 5.08
N LYS A 427 -12.29 -26.62 5.77
CA LYS A 427 -13.56 -25.89 6.02
C LYS A 427 -13.48 -24.85 7.13
N ASN A 428 -12.55 -25.00 8.07
CA ASN A 428 -12.53 -24.23 9.33
C ASN A 428 -11.27 -23.36 9.46
N LEU A 429 -10.54 -23.15 8.37
CA LEU A 429 -9.39 -22.26 8.29
C LEU A 429 -9.77 -21.00 7.53
N ASN A 430 -9.41 -19.83 8.08
CA ASN A 430 -9.61 -18.54 7.43
C ASN A 430 -8.46 -18.15 6.49
N THR A 431 -7.57 -19.09 6.18
CA THR A 431 -6.38 -18.92 5.36
C THR A 431 -6.41 -19.92 4.21
N SER A 432 -5.72 -19.62 3.12
CA SER A 432 -5.51 -20.60 2.06
C SER A 432 -4.85 -21.86 2.65
N SER A 433 -5.47 -23.00 2.42
CA SER A 433 -5.06 -24.28 3.01
C SER A 433 -5.04 -25.45 2.03
N LEU A 434 -4.04 -26.31 2.21
CA LEU A 434 -3.76 -27.44 1.34
C LEU A 434 -3.49 -28.69 2.19
N ILE A 435 -4.16 -29.81 1.89
CA ILE A 435 -3.81 -31.14 2.40
C ILE A 435 -3.07 -31.88 1.30
N ILE A 436 -1.90 -32.44 1.58
CA ILE A 436 -1.11 -33.21 0.63
C ILE A 436 -0.95 -34.63 1.15
N GLU A 437 -1.43 -35.57 0.36
CA GLU A 437 -1.27 -37.00 0.56
C GLU A 437 -0.07 -37.46 -0.24
N LEU A 438 1.04 -37.73 0.45
CA LEU A 438 2.37 -37.83 -0.14
C LEU A 438 2.57 -39.12 -0.97
N GLY A 439 1.79 -40.15 -0.68
CA GLY A 439 1.88 -41.49 -1.26
C GLY A 439 0.98 -42.48 -0.52
N TYR A 440 1.09 -43.77 -0.83
CA TYR A 440 0.26 -44.84 -0.26
C TYR A 440 1.07 -45.79 0.62
N LEU A 441 0.76 -45.84 1.91
CA LEU A 441 1.41 -46.78 2.84
C LEU A 441 1.04 -48.24 2.60
N SER A 442 -0.04 -48.50 1.87
CA SER A 442 -0.42 -49.85 1.42
C SER A 442 0.50 -50.39 0.31
N ASN A 443 1.25 -49.51 -0.37
CA ASN A 443 2.18 -49.87 -1.43
C ASN A 443 3.58 -50.11 -0.84
N LEU A 444 4.06 -51.36 -0.92
CA LEU A 444 5.35 -51.76 -0.33
C LEU A 444 6.55 -50.99 -0.90
N GLU A 445 6.51 -50.60 -2.18
CA GLU A 445 7.61 -49.81 -2.77
C GLU A 445 7.62 -48.38 -2.22
N GLU A 446 6.46 -47.75 -2.08
CA GLU A 446 6.36 -46.41 -1.50
C GLU A 446 6.68 -46.41 -0.01
N GLU A 447 6.14 -47.35 0.77
CA GLU A 447 6.47 -47.50 2.20
C GLU A 447 7.99 -47.65 2.38
N LYS A 448 8.64 -48.50 1.58
CA LYS A 448 10.09 -48.68 1.61
C LYS A 448 10.84 -47.39 1.26
N LYS A 449 10.39 -46.63 0.27
CA LYS A 449 10.99 -45.33 -0.06
C LYS A 449 10.86 -44.34 1.10
N PHE A 450 9.68 -44.21 1.70
CA PHE A 450 9.46 -43.30 2.85
C PHE A 450 10.20 -43.71 4.12
N SER A 451 10.67 -44.95 4.22
CA SER A 451 11.62 -45.37 5.28
C SER A 451 13.06 -44.86 5.07
N ASP A 452 13.45 -44.46 3.85
CA ASP A 452 14.78 -43.92 3.56
C ASP A 452 14.82 -42.40 3.81
N LYS A 453 15.66 -41.96 4.75
CA LYS A 453 15.88 -40.54 5.06
C LYS A 453 16.33 -39.71 3.84
N ARG A 454 17.07 -40.31 2.89
CA ARG A 454 17.48 -39.61 1.66
C ARG A 454 16.29 -39.29 0.78
N PHE A 455 15.32 -40.20 0.71
CA PHE A 455 14.08 -39.98 -0.04
C PHE A 455 13.24 -38.86 0.60
N ILE A 456 13.10 -38.85 1.94
CA ILE A 456 12.44 -37.75 2.67
C ILE A 456 13.12 -36.39 2.37
N LYS A 457 14.45 -36.36 2.29
CA LYS A 457 15.20 -35.15 1.94
C LYS A 457 14.93 -34.69 0.51
N GLN A 458 14.92 -35.60 -0.47
CA GLN A 458 14.58 -35.29 -1.86
C GLN A 458 13.12 -34.80 -1.99
N PHE A 459 12.19 -35.46 -1.29
CA PHE A 459 10.77 -35.09 -1.28
C PHE A 459 10.56 -33.68 -0.71
N SER A 460 11.21 -33.36 0.41
CA SER A 460 11.16 -32.01 1.00
C SER A 460 11.83 -30.94 0.12
N GLU A 461 12.83 -31.30 -0.69
CA GLU A 461 13.39 -30.42 -1.72
C GLU A 461 12.39 -30.11 -2.82
N ALA A 462 11.72 -31.12 -3.36
CA ALA A 462 10.69 -30.94 -4.40
C ALA A 462 9.52 -30.07 -3.91
N ILE A 463 9.02 -30.31 -2.68
CA ILE A 463 7.99 -29.45 -2.07
C ILE A 463 8.48 -28.00 -1.94
N GLY A 464 9.72 -27.81 -1.47
CA GLY A 464 10.30 -26.47 -1.33
C GLY A 464 10.38 -25.72 -2.66
N LYS A 465 10.75 -26.41 -3.76
CA LYS A 465 10.76 -25.82 -5.11
C LYS A 465 9.36 -25.50 -5.61
N GLY A 466 8.36 -26.33 -5.33
CA GLY A 466 6.97 -26.07 -5.71
C GLY A 466 6.40 -24.82 -5.01
N ILE A 467 6.74 -24.64 -3.74
CA ILE A 467 6.40 -23.42 -2.99
C ILE A 467 7.09 -22.20 -3.60
N LEU A 468 8.37 -22.31 -3.98
CA LEU A 468 9.11 -21.21 -4.63
C LEU A 468 8.48 -20.81 -5.96
N GLN A 469 8.18 -21.78 -6.82
CA GLN A 469 7.57 -21.52 -8.13
C GLN A 469 6.19 -20.88 -8.02
N TYR A 470 5.41 -21.22 -7.00
CA TYR A 470 4.12 -20.56 -6.75
C TYR A 470 4.30 -19.07 -6.48
N PHE A 471 5.33 -18.68 -5.72
CA PHE A 471 5.65 -17.27 -5.46
C PHE A 471 6.46 -16.61 -6.61
N GLU A 472 6.57 -17.27 -7.76
CA GLU A 472 7.29 -16.79 -8.95
C GLU A 472 8.80 -16.54 -8.74
N TYR A 473 9.45 -17.42 -7.96
CA TYR A 473 10.91 -17.39 -7.73
C TYR A 473 11.65 -18.60 -8.28
#